data_AF-A0A7W8M6V8-F1
#
_entry.id   AF-A0A7W8M6V8-F1
#
_cell.length_a   1.000
_cell.length_b   1.000
_cell.length_c   1.000
_cell.angle_alpha   90.00
_cell.angle_beta   90.00
_cell.angle_gamma   90.00
#
_symmetry.space_group_name_H-M   'P 1'
#
loop_
_entity.id
_entity.type
_entity.pdbx_description
1 polymer ?
#
loop_
_entity_poly.entity_id
_entity_poly.type
_entity_poly.pdbx_seq_one_letter_code
_entity_poly.pdbx_strand_id
1 'polypeptide(L)'
;MRVDMCNNLLDCYKISDLKDIYVDSRETTFHFSLSNLPPGTWRLHRYRVYPEYGSVLGIWEQLGQDKDTSVREDVEYMRRICTPRIEGEKIQCKEGTLNLTETLQAHEMRMIVLSR
;
A
#
# COMPACT_ATOMS: atom_id res chain seq x y z
N MET A 1 35.75 27.46 -21.79
CA MET A 1 35.34 27.82 -20.42
C MET A 1 33.85 27.57 -20.34
N ARG A 2 33.41 26.68 -19.44
CA ARG A 2 32.10 26.02 -19.44
C ARG A 2 30.95 27.03 -19.31
N VAL A 3 29.93 26.80 -20.11
CA VAL A 3 28.68 27.58 -20.19
C VAL A 3 27.84 27.35 -18.94
N ASP A 4 27.39 28.45 -18.34
CA ASP A 4 26.39 28.47 -17.27
C ASP A 4 25.10 27.78 -17.74
N MET A 5 24.69 26.71 -17.05
CA MET A 5 23.37 26.11 -17.22
C MET A 5 22.52 26.35 -15.98
N CYS A 6 21.56 27.27 -16.16
CA CYS A 6 20.24 27.32 -15.53
C CYS A 6 20.15 27.03 -14.03
N ASN A 7 20.26 28.09 -13.23
CA ASN A 7 19.56 28.20 -11.95
C ASN A 7 18.04 28.22 -12.17
N ASN A 8 17.32 27.56 -11.25
CA ASN A 8 15.87 27.62 -11.00
C ASN A 8 14.98 26.67 -11.81
N LEU A 9 14.73 25.48 -11.24
CA LEU A 9 13.39 24.83 -11.16
C LEU A 9 13.35 23.51 -10.37
N LEU A 10 14.26 23.31 -9.41
CA LEU A 10 14.18 22.20 -8.47
C LEU A 10 14.47 22.73 -7.07
N ASP A 11 13.46 23.33 -6.45
CA ASP A 11 13.41 23.30 -4.99
C ASP A 11 13.49 21.83 -4.61
N CYS A 12 14.58 21.50 -3.91
CA CYS A 12 14.90 20.14 -3.51
C CYS A 12 13.90 19.69 -2.44
N TYR A 13 12.78 19.11 -2.85
CA TYR A 13 11.89 18.38 -1.93
C TYR A 13 12.74 17.35 -1.20
N LYS A 14 12.86 17.51 0.12
CA LYS A 14 13.45 16.49 0.98
C LYS A 14 12.39 15.41 1.17
N ILE A 15 12.81 14.17 1.40
CA ILE A 15 11.90 13.06 1.74
C ILE A 15 11.06 13.42 2.98
N SER A 16 11.59 14.24 3.89
CA SER A 16 10.86 14.82 5.03
C SER A 16 9.57 15.57 4.63
N ASP A 17 9.51 16.08 3.40
CA ASP A 17 8.43 16.92 2.89
C ASP A 17 7.35 16.06 2.19
N LEU A 18 7.52 14.73 2.10
CA LEU A 18 6.54 13.81 1.53
C LEU A 18 5.18 13.90 2.21
N LYS A 19 5.15 14.18 3.52
CA LYS A 19 3.90 14.38 4.27
C LYS A 19 3.11 15.57 3.76
N ASP A 20 3.79 16.58 3.22
CA ASP A 20 3.16 17.79 2.68
C ASP A 20 2.67 17.61 1.23
N ILE A 21 3.02 16.49 0.57
CA ILE A 21 2.51 16.14 -0.77
C ILE A 21 1.07 15.61 -0.67
N TYR A 22 0.72 14.93 0.42
CA TYR A 22 -0.60 14.33 0.57
C TYR A 22 -1.59 15.34 1.11
N VAL A 23 -2.60 15.67 0.29
CA VAL A 23 -3.68 16.61 0.66
C VAL A 23 -4.74 15.95 1.55
N ASP A 24 -4.87 14.62 1.49
CA ASP A 24 -5.83 13.84 2.29
C ASP A 24 -5.14 12.68 2.98
N SER A 25 -5.32 12.59 4.30
CA SER A 25 -4.76 11.54 5.16
C SER A 25 -5.85 10.81 5.94
N ARG A 26 -7.10 10.85 5.47
CA ARG A 26 -8.23 10.17 6.12
C ARG A 26 -8.39 8.75 5.60
N GLU A 27 -8.82 7.87 6.50
CA GLU A 27 -9.32 6.56 6.08
C GLU A 27 -10.66 6.68 5.34
N THR A 28 -10.94 5.70 4.49
CA THR A 28 -12.19 5.64 3.73
C THR A 28 -12.81 4.26 3.85
N THR A 29 -14.11 4.22 4.13
CA THR A 29 -14.88 2.98 4.21
C THR A 29 -15.67 2.77 2.92
N PHE A 30 -15.49 1.59 2.32
CA PHE A 30 -16.21 1.15 1.14
C PHE A 30 -17.26 0.12 1.53
N HIS A 31 -18.48 0.32 1.07
CA HIS A 31 -19.56 -0.66 1.15
C HIS A 31 -19.90 -1.10 -0.27
N PHE A 32 -19.76 -2.40 -0.54
CA PHE A 32 -20.07 -2.94 -1.86
C PHE A 32 -20.59 -4.36 -1.77
N SER A 33 -21.30 -4.76 -2.81
CA SER A 33 -21.95 -6.07 -2.90
C SER A 33 -21.50 -6.78 -4.17
N LEU A 34 -21.17 -8.07 -4.02
CA LEU A 34 -20.91 -8.97 -5.15
C LEU A 34 -22.11 -9.87 -5.33
N SER A 35 -22.80 -9.72 -6.47
CA SER A 35 -23.98 -10.50 -6.82
C SER A 35 -23.62 -11.67 -7.75
N ASN A 36 -24.59 -12.57 -7.95
CA ASN A 36 -24.46 -13.76 -8.79
C ASN A 36 -23.37 -14.75 -8.33
N LEU A 37 -23.10 -14.81 -7.03
CA LEU A 37 -22.17 -15.76 -6.42
C LEU A 37 -22.90 -17.05 -6.03
N PRO A 38 -22.50 -18.24 -6.50
CA PRO A 38 -23.17 -19.46 -6.07
C PRO A 38 -23.11 -19.62 -4.54
N PRO A 39 -24.23 -20.01 -3.89
CA PRO A 39 -24.30 -20.14 -2.43
C PRO A 39 -23.21 -21.08 -1.87
N GLY A 40 -22.86 -20.84 -0.60
CA GLY A 40 -21.89 -21.63 0.13
C GLY A 40 -20.83 -20.79 0.84
N THR A 41 -19.81 -21.49 1.35
CA THR A 41 -18.67 -20.87 2.02
C THR A 41 -17.61 -20.47 1.00
N TRP A 42 -17.12 -19.25 1.13
CA TRP A 42 -16.01 -18.69 0.35
C TRP A 42 -14.85 -18.35 1.28
N ARG A 43 -13.63 -18.42 0.75
CA ARG A 43 -12.43 -17.86 1.35
C ARG A 43 -12.21 -16.47 0.76
N LEU A 44 -12.03 -15.50 1.64
CA LEU A 44 -11.71 -14.12 1.30
C LEU A 44 -10.27 -13.84 1.73
N HIS A 45 -9.44 -13.45 0.78
CA HIS A 45 -8.08 -12.99 1.05
C HIS A 45 -7.97 -11.52 0.71
N ARG A 46 -7.42 -10.74 1.64
CA ARG A 46 -7.09 -9.33 1.46
C ARG A 46 -5.57 -9.20 1.41
N TYR A 47 -5.08 -8.57 0.36
CA TYR A 47 -3.68 -8.21 0.20
C TYR A 47 -3.57 -6.70 0.34
N ARG A 48 -2.86 -6.25 1.36
CA ARG A 48 -2.82 -4.83 1.76
C ARG A 48 -1.41 -4.28 1.59
N VAL A 49 -1.32 -3.13 0.95
CA VAL A 49 -0.10 -2.32 0.82
C VAL A 49 -0.41 -0.92 1.34
N TYR A 50 0.35 -0.45 2.32
CA TYR A 50 0.20 0.86 2.94
C TYR A 50 1.56 1.30 3.50
N PRO A 51 1.77 2.57 3.92
CA PRO A 51 3.10 3.09 4.25
C PRO A 51 3.91 2.20 5.21
N GLU A 52 3.28 1.59 6.21
CA GLU A 52 3.94 0.73 7.18
C GLU A 52 4.26 -0.69 6.66
N TYR A 53 3.58 -1.17 5.60
CA TYR A 53 3.74 -2.54 5.09
C TYR A 53 3.61 -2.62 3.56
N GLY A 54 4.56 -3.28 2.90
CA GLY A 54 4.52 -3.43 1.45
C GLY A 54 4.95 -2.18 0.67
N SER A 55 5.21 -1.06 1.35
CA SER A 55 5.70 0.18 0.75
C SER A 55 7.21 0.28 0.86
N VAL A 56 7.89 0.24 -0.28
CA VAL A 56 9.36 0.42 -0.34
C VAL A 56 9.77 1.75 0.29
N LEU A 57 9.03 2.82 0.02
CA LEU A 57 9.33 4.15 0.52
C LEU A 57 9.20 4.23 2.04
N GLY A 58 8.08 3.73 2.59
CA GLY A 58 7.86 3.78 4.04
C GLY A 58 8.85 2.90 4.82
N ILE A 59 9.23 1.74 4.27
CA ILE A 59 10.28 0.91 4.85
C ILE A 59 11.65 1.60 4.75
N TRP A 60 11.97 2.23 3.62
CA TRP A 60 13.23 2.97 3.48
C TRP A 60 13.33 4.15 4.45
N GLU A 61 12.22 4.84 4.74
CA GLU A 61 12.16 5.85 5.80
C GLU A 61 12.45 5.26 7.19
N GLN A 62 11.90 4.07 7.51
CA GLN A 62 12.17 3.38 8.78
C GLN A 62 13.63 2.97 8.94
N LEU A 63 14.35 2.72 7.84
CA LEU A 63 15.78 2.39 7.84
C LEU A 63 16.69 3.61 8.06
N GLY A 64 16.13 4.81 8.23
CA GLY A 64 16.88 6.00 8.66
C GLY A 64 17.35 6.92 7.53
N GLN A 65 16.97 6.66 6.27
CA GLN A 65 17.31 7.50 5.10
C GLN A 65 18.81 7.74 4.85
N ASP A 66 19.69 7.11 5.64
CA ASP A 66 21.12 7.38 5.62
C ASP A 66 21.75 6.90 4.32
N LYS A 67 22.56 7.76 3.71
CA LYS A 67 23.23 7.50 2.43
C LYS A 67 24.42 6.53 2.55
N ASP A 68 24.74 6.12 3.78
CA ASP A 68 25.98 5.40 4.13
C ASP A 68 25.77 3.91 4.47
N THR A 69 24.53 3.40 4.51
CA THR A 69 24.31 1.94 4.61
C THR A 69 24.63 1.25 3.29
N SER A 70 25.06 -0.01 3.39
CA SER A 70 25.22 -0.92 2.26
C SER A 70 23.91 -0.99 1.47
N VAL A 71 23.79 -0.18 0.40
CA VAL A 71 22.61 -0.09 -0.47
C VAL A 71 22.11 -1.48 -0.88
N ARG A 72 23.01 -2.46 -0.96
CA ARG A 72 22.68 -3.84 -1.30
C ARG A 72 21.92 -4.59 -0.20
N GLU A 73 22.32 -4.46 1.06
CA GLU A 73 21.68 -5.16 2.18
C GLU A 73 20.29 -4.62 2.45
N ASP A 74 20.13 -3.29 2.41
CA ASP A 74 18.83 -2.62 2.55
C ASP A 74 17.88 -2.97 1.39
N VAL A 75 18.39 -3.04 0.15
CA VAL A 75 17.59 -3.46 -1.02
C VAL A 75 17.13 -4.91 -0.89
N GLU A 76 18.00 -5.82 -0.45
CA GLU A 76 17.63 -7.23 -0.25
C GLU A 76 16.65 -7.40 0.92
N TYR A 77 16.80 -6.61 1.98
CA TYR A 77 15.84 -6.57 3.07
C TYR A 77 14.46 -6.07 2.59
N MET A 78 14.42 -4.92 1.92
CA MET A 78 13.20 -4.34 1.36
C MET A 78 12.50 -5.30 0.40
N ARG A 79 13.22 -6.01 -0.47
CA ARG A 79 12.66 -7.03 -1.38
C ARG A 79 11.91 -8.14 -0.64
N ARG A 80 12.38 -8.52 0.55
CA ARG A 80 11.77 -9.59 1.34
C ARG A 80 10.53 -9.10 2.08
N ILE A 81 10.57 -7.89 2.62
CA ILE A 81 9.52 -7.40 3.51
C ILE A 81 8.47 -6.52 2.83
N CYS A 82 8.77 -5.94 1.67
CA CYS A 82 7.81 -5.17 0.87
C CYS A 82 6.87 -6.09 0.07
N THR A 83 6.32 -7.09 0.75
CA THR A 83 5.24 -7.94 0.24
C THR A 83 3.92 -7.48 0.87
N PRO A 84 2.79 -7.60 0.16
CA PRO A 84 1.50 -7.23 0.73
C PRO A 84 1.20 -8.05 1.99
N ARG A 85 0.66 -7.41 3.01
CA ARG A 85 0.13 -8.12 4.18
C ARG A 85 -1.11 -8.90 3.76
N ILE A 86 -1.19 -10.18 4.12
CA ILE A 86 -2.29 -11.07 3.76
C ILE A 86 -3.19 -11.33 4.98
N GLU A 87 -4.48 -11.08 4.82
CA GLU A 87 -5.51 -11.39 5.82
C GLU A 87 -6.55 -12.31 5.18
N GLY A 88 -6.85 -13.44 5.84
CA GLY A 88 -7.74 -14.47 5.31
C GLY A 88 -8.92 -14.73 6.24
N GLU A 89 -10.13 -14.85 5.69
CA GLU A 89 -11.32 -15.27 6.44
C GLU A 89 -12.26 -16.17 5.61
N LYS A 90 -13.16 -16.88 6.29
CA LYS A 90 -14.24 -17.64 5.66
C LYS A 90 -15.55 -16.88 5.81
N ILE A 91 -16.25 -16.71 4.69
CA ILE A 91 -17.51 -15.96 4.64
C ILE A 91 -18.61 -16.81 3.98
N GLN A 92 -19.85 -16.61 4.41
CA GLN A 92 -20.99 -17.38 3.89
C GLN A 92 -21.81 -16.54 2.91
N CYS A 93 -21.98 -17.04 1.69
CA CYS A 93 -22.94 -16.54 0.70
C CYS A 93 -24.23 -17.36 0.80
N LYS A 94 -25.35 -16.73 1.21
CA LYS A 94 -26.65 -17.43 1.35
C LYS A 94 -27.59 -17.17 0.17
N GLU A 95 -27.59 -15.96 -0.39
CA GLU A 95 -28.62 -15.50 -1.33
C GLU A 95 -28.03 -15.00 -2.66
N GLY A 96 -26.98 -15.66 -3.16
CA GLY A 96 -26.35 -15.20 -4.40
C GLY A 96 -25.54 -13.91 -4.26
N THR A 97 -25.55 -13.28 -3.08
CA THR A 97 -24.98 -11.97 -2.82
C THR A 97 -24.10 -11.99 -1.59
N LEU A 98 -22.95 -11.33 -1.70
CA LEU A 98 -22.00 -11.13 -0.62
C LEU A 98 -21.81 -9.62 -0.40
N ASN A 99 -22.12 -9.15 0.80
CA ASN A 99 -21.92 -7.76 1.19
C ASN A 99 -20.60 -7.62 1.95
N LEU A 100 -19.75 -6.70 1.51
CA LEU A 100 -18.45 -6.43 2.11
C LEU A 100 -18.38 -4.98 2.59
N THR A 101 -17.67 -4.79 3.69
CA THR A 101 -17.34 -3.48 4.24
C THR A 101 -15.85 -3.44 4.49
N GLU A 102 -15.16 -2.52 3.82
CA GLU A 102 -13.70 -2.43 3.83
C GLU A 102 -13.28 -1.01 4.20
N THR A 103 -12.66 -0.85 5.36
CA THR A 103 -12.02 0.41 5.75
C THR A 103 -10.56 0.36 5.32
N LEU A 104 -10.19 1.25 4.40
CA LEU A 104 -8.82 1.44 3.91
C LEU A 104 -8.18 2.59 4.66
N GLN A 105 -6.95 2.40 5.13
CA GLN A 105 -6.15 3.48 5.68
C GLN A 105 -5.80 4.50 4.59
N ALA A 106 -5.36 5.69 4.98
CA ALA A 106 -4.87 6.68 4.03
C ALA A 106 -3.77 6.08 3.16
N HIS A 107 -3.92 6.25 1.84
CA HIS A 107 -2.97 5.77 0.83
C HIS A 107 -2.77 4.25 0.83
N GLU A 108 -3.73 3.50 1.38
CA GLU A 108 -3.74 2.05 1.29
C GLU A 108 -4.25 1.58 -0.07
N MET A 109 -3.56 0.59 -0.63
CA MET A 109 -4.06 -0.23 -1.73
C MET A 109 -4.45 -1.62 -1.19
N ARG A 110 -5.65 -2.08 -1.54
CA ARG A 110 -6.16 -3.39 -1.14
C ARG A 110 -6.64 -4.20 -2.34
N MET A 111 -6.09 -5.39 -2.52
CA MET A 111 -6.62 -6.40 -3.44
C MET A 111 -7.43 -7.43 -2.66
N ILE A 112 -8.63 -7.72 -3.13
CA ILE A 112 -9.56 -8.64 -2.49
C ILE A 112 -9.80 -9.81 -3.44
N VAL A 113 -9.51 -11.02 -2.97
CA VAL A 113 -9.61 -12.25 -3.75
C VAL A 113 -10.60 -13.20 -3.07
N LEU A 114 -11.58 -13.64 -3.84
CA LEU A 114 -12.53 -14.68 -3.45
C LEU A 114 -12.17 -16.00 -4.09
N SER A 115 -12.09 -17.05 -3.28
CA SER A 115 -11.89 -18.43 -3.72
C SER A 115 -12.82 -19.40 -2.99
N ARG A 116 -13.08 -20.57 -3.59
CA ARG A 116 -13.83 -21.66 -2.94
C ARG A 116 -12.94 -22.52 -2.05
#